data_AF-A0A1E5VPL3-F1
#
_entry.id   AF-A0A1E5VPL3-F1
#
_cell.length_a   1.000
_cell.length_b   1.000
_cell.length_c   1.000
_cell.angle_alpha   90.00
_cell.angle_beta   90.00
_cell.angle_gamma   90.00
#
_symmetry.space_group_name_H-M   'P 1'
#
loop_
_entity.id
_entity.type
_entity.pdbx_description
1 polymer ?
#
loop_
_entity_poly.entity_id
_entity_poly.type
_entity_poly.pdbx_seq_one_letter_code
_entity_poly.pdbx_strand_id
1 'polypeptide(L)'
;MHLNGLAYLDLSNNKISGDIPNWIWEMWNCYSLNLSHNMLTGMELNSYVFPFSNALHVFDLKSNRLQGQIPMPGSAAFLLDYSNNMFSSLLPNFTIYLSSTQFLKLSNNNISGHLPRSICDSPLEILDLPHNNFSRLLPPCLMENVYLRILSFEGESIRRDACQRFMVGTATRGYPE
;
A
#
# COMPACT_ATOMS: atom_id res chain seq x y z
N MET A 1 -4.17 -14.35 -21.80
CA MET A 1 -3.84 -13.62 -23.06
C MET A 1 -2.41 -13.14 -22.88
N HIS A 2 -1.41 -13.60 -23.65
CA HIS A 2 -0.01 -13.29 -23.31
C HIS A 2 0.36 -11.85 -23.67
N LEU A 3 0.45 -10.96 -22.68
CA LEU A 3 0.95 -9.58 -22.79
C LEU A 3 2.49 -9.55 -22.97
N ASN A 4 3.02 -10.39 -23.86
CA ASN A 4 4.45 -10.51 -24.14
C ASN A 4 4.93 -9.21 -24.80
N GLY A 5 5.52 -8.31 -24.00
CA GLY A 5 6.13 -7.06 -24.47
C GLY A 5 5.55 -5.80 -23.83
N LEU A 6 4.42 -5.89 -23.11
CA LEU A 6 3.96 -4.76 -22.31
C LEU A 6 4.82 -4.68 -21.04
N ALA A 7 5.37 -3.50 -20.76
CA ALA A 7 6.09 -3.25 -19.50
C ALA A 7 5.42 -2.15 -18.66
N TYR A 8 4.62 -1.31 -19.30
CA TYR A 8 3.92 -0.20 -18.67
C TYR A 8 2.45 -0.29 -19.06
N LEU A 9 1.57 -0.30 -18.06
CA LEU A 9 0.14 -0.13 -18.26
C LEU A 9 -0.32 0.99 -17.33
N ASP A 10 -0.70 2.11 -17.94
CA ASP A 10 -1.31 3.23 -17.23
C ASP A 10 -2.74 3.41 -17.75
N LEU A 11 -3.70 3.10 -16.89
CA LEU A 11 -5.13 3.32 -17.10
C LEU A 11 -5.68 4.31 -16.08
N SER A 12 -4.81 5.08 -15.42
CA SER A 12 -5.19 5.97 -14.34
C SER A 12 -6.06 7.14 -14.81
N ASN A 13 -6.80 7.75 -13.88
CA ASN A 13 -7.60 8.96 -14.12
C ASN A 13 -8.69 8.76 -15.19
N ASN A 14 -9.35 7.61 -15.12
CA ASN A 14 -10.46 7.27 -16.01
C ASN A 14 -11.76 7.06 -15.20
N LYS A 15 -12.78 6.57 -15.90
CA LYS A 15 -14.08 6.22 -15.31
C LYS A 15 -14.32 4.71 -15.37
N ILE A 16 -13.26 3.90 -15.31
CA ILE A 16 -13.36 2.45 -15.40
C ILE A 16 -14.06 1.94 -14.14
N SER A 17 -15.09 1.13 -14.30
CA SER A 17 -15.91 0.57 -13.23
C SER A 17 -16.01 -0.94 -13.35
N GLY A 18 -16.46 -1.59 -12.28
CA GLY A 18 -16.55 -3.05 -12.21
C GLY A 18 -15.25 -3.66 -11.71
N ASP A 19 -15.04 -4.93 -12.04
CA ASP A 19 -13.93 -5.70 -11.50
C ASP A 19 -12.72 -5.63 -12.43
N ILE A 20 -11.53 -5.64 -11.83
CA ILE A 20 -10.28 -5.75 -12.56
C ILE A 20 -10.17 -7.20 -13.09
N PRO A 21 -10.18 -7.40 -14.41
CA PRO A 21 -10.20 -8.75 -14.97
C PRO A 21 -8.92 -9.52 -14.68
N ASN A 22 -9.04 -10.85 -14.61
CA ASN A 22 -7.94 -11.71 -14.16
C ASN A 22 -6.65 -11.62 -15.01
N TRP A 23 -6.76 -11.28 -16.29
CA TRP A 23 -5.64 -11.20 -17.22
C TRP A 23 -4.63 -10.12 -16.85
N ILE A 24 -5.03 -9.08 -16.10
CA ILE A 24 -4.11 -8.05 -15.59
C ILE A 24 -3.12 -8.65 -14.59
N TRP A 25 -3.56 -9.68 -13.86
CA TRP A 25 -2.81 -10.35 -12.80
C TRP A 25 -1.98 -11.55 -13.30
N GLU A 26 -2.10 -11.90 -14.58
CA GLU A 26 -1.31 -12.99 -15.18
C GLU A 26 0.18 -12.60 -15.28
N MET A 27 1.01 -13.56 -15.67
CA MET A 27 2.46 -13.34 -15.79
C MET A 27 2.78 -12.52 -17.04
N TRP A 28 3.27 -11.30 -16.84
CA TRP A 28 3.86 -10.43 -17.87
C TRP A 28 5.00 -9.60 -17.28
N ASN A 29 5.84 -9.00 -18.14
CA ASN A 29 7.02 -8.25 -17.73
C ASN A 29 6.68 -6.83 -17.23
N CYS A 30 5.83 -6.76 -16.21
CA CYS A 30 5.31 -5.51 -15.69
C CYS A 30 6.38 -4.74 -14.91
N TYR A 31 6.77 -3.58 -15.45
CA TYR A 31 7.60 -2.60 -14.77
C TYR A 31 6.74 -1.54 -14.05
N SER A 32 5.58 -1.19 -14.61
CA SER A 32 4.66 -0.24 -14.00
C SER A 32 3.21 -0.61 -14.33
N LEU A 33 2.39 -0.73 -13.29
CA LEU A 33 0.95 -0.91 -13.40
C LEU A 33 0.25 0.16 -12.57
N ASN A 34 -0.43 1.08 -13.25
CA ASN A 34 -1.17 2.17 -12.65
C ASN A 34 -2.65 2.09 -13.05
N LEU A 35 -3.49 1.72 -12.10
CA LEU A 35 -4.96 1.66 -12.25
C LEU A 35 -5.66 2.71 -11.37
N SER A 36 -4.89 3.67 -10.85
CA SER A 36 -5.37 4.63 -9.85
C SER A 36 -6.44 5.58 -10.40
N HIS A 37 -7.18 6.22 -9.49
CA HIS A 37 -8.17 7.23 -9.84
C HIS A 37 -9.22 6.71 -10.84
N ASN A 38 -9.89 5.62 -10.48
CA ASN A 38 -10.97 4.98 -11.23
C ASN A 38 -12.16 4.67 -10.28
N MET A 39 -13.11 3.85 -10.73
CA MET A 39 -14.27 3.39 -9.96
C MET A 39 -14.27 1.86 -9.81
N LEU A 40 -13.10 1.23 -9.81
CA LEU A 40 -12.94 -0.23 -9.72
C LEU A 40 -13.44 -0.73 -8.35
N THR A 41 -14.26 -1.78 -8.35
CA THR A 41 -14.95 -2.28 -7.15
C THR A 41 -14.42 -3.63 -6.66
N GLY A 42 -13.91 -4.45 -7.58
CA GLY A 42 -13.45 -5.80 -7.28
C GLY A 42 -12.28 -6.22 -8.14
N MET A 43 -11.80 -7.43 -7.89
CA MET A 43 -10.67 -8.02 -8.59
C MET A 43 -10.95 -9.50 -8.82
N GLU A 44 -10.82 -9.94 -10.06
CA GLU A 44 -10.92 -11.36 -10.40
C GLU A 44 -9.59 -12.07 -10.04
N LEU A 45 -9.44 -12.44 -8.77
CA LEU A 45 -8.20 -13.00 -8.23
C LEU A 45 -8.20 -14.53 -8.25
N ASN A 46 -7.17 -15.12 -8.86
CA ASN A 46 -6.82 -16.53 -8.64
C ASN A 46 -5.88 -16.70 -7.43
N SER A 47 -5.21 -15.62 -7.02
CA SER A 47 -4.24 -15.54 -5.93
C SER A 47 -4.14 -14.09 -5.47
N TYR A 48 -3.85 -13.87 -4.19
CA TYR A 48 -3.49 -12.54 -3.67
C TYR A 48 -2.00 -12.22 -3.87
N VAL A 49 -1.24 -13.12 -4.49
CA VAL A 49 0.16 -12.89 -4.85
C VAL A 49 0.30 -13.02 -6.36
N PHE A 50 0.72 -11.93 -7.00
CA PHE A 50 0.78 -11.84 -8.45
C PHE A 50 2.13 -12.28 -9.01
N PRO A 51 2.16 -13.15 -10.04
CA PRO A 51 3.38 -13.65 -10.65
C PRO A 51 4.02 -12.64 -11.61
N PHE A 52 4.05 -11.35 -11.24
CA PHE A 52 4.80 -10.34 -12.00
C PHE A 52 6.29 -10.68 -11.96
N SER A 53 6.96 -10.66 -13.11
CA SER A 53 8.38 -10.97 -13.16
C SER A 53 9.22 -9.92 -12.43
N ASN A 54 10.49 -10.25 -12.18
CA ASN A 54 11.43 -9.36 -11.50
C ASN A 54 11.56 -8.04 -12.30
N ALA A 55 11.22 -6.91 -11.66
CA ALA A 55 11.42 -5.50 -12.07
C ALA A 55 10.20 -4.59 -11.89
N LEU A 56 9.15 -4.99 -11.17
CA LEU A 56 8.05 -4.06 -10.89
C LEU A 56 8.58 -2.85 -10.09
N HIS A 57 8.39 -1.67 -10.64
CA HIS A 57 8.78 -0.41 -10.00
C HIS A 57 7.58 0.25 -9.35
N VAL A 58 6.44 0.30 -10.05
CA VAL A 58 5.22 0.95 -9.57
C VAL A 58 4.05 -0.02 -9.63
N PHE A 59 3.37 -0.18 -8.50
CA PHE A 59 2.06 -0.80 -8.42
C PHE A 59 1.10 0.13 -7.69
N ASP A 60 0.18 0.73 -8.45
CA ASP A 60 -0.71 1.79 -7.97
C ASP A 60 -2.17 1.44 -8.23
N LEU A 61 -2.91 1.18 -7.15
CA LEU A 61 -4.35 0.93 -7.11
C LEU A 61 -5.12 2.06 -6.41
N LYS A 62 -4.46 3.17 -6.11
CA LYS A 62 -4.99 4.27 -5.30
C LYS A 62 -6.31 4.81 -5.83
N SER A 63 -7.16 5.30 -4.92
CA SER A 63 -8.38 6.04 -5.27
C SER A 63 -9.31 5.24 -6.18
N ASN A 64 -9.76 4.10 -5.66
CA ASN A 64 -10.78 3.23 -6.24
C ASN A 64 -11.80 2.86 -5.14
N ARG A 65 -12.61 1.83 -5.38
CA ARG A 65 -13.57 1.26 -4.43
C ARG A 65 -13.25 -0.21 -4.17
N LEU A 66 -11.97 -0.59 -4.26
CA LEU A 66 -11.54 -1.97 -4.08
C LEU A 66 -11.71 -2.40 -2.62
N GLN A 67 -12.14 -3.63 -2.41
CA GLN A 67 -12.47 -4.18 -1.10
C GLN A 67 -11.78 -5.53 -0.86
N GLY A 68 -11.82 -6.00 0.38
CA GLY A 68 -11.24 -7.30 0.77
C GLY A 68 -9.77 -7.19 1.15
N GLN A 69 -9.00 -8.26 0.94
CA GLN A 69 -7.58 -8.31 1.28
C GLN A 69 -6.73 -7.62 0.21
N ILE A 70 -5.67 -6.93 0.63
CA ILE A 70 -4.69 -6.34 -0.29
C ILE A 70 -3.89 -7.46 -0.99
N PRO A 71 -3.85 -7.47 -2.34
CA PRO A 71 -2.95 -8.35 -3.07
C PRO A 71 -1.53 -7.79 -3.08
N MET A 72 -0.52 -8.64 -3.29
CA MET A 72 0.89 -8.27 -3.35
C MET A 72 1.51 -8.72 -4.68
N PRO A 73 2.32 -7.88 -5.33
CA PRO A 73 3.27 -8.34 -6.32
C PRO A 73 4.22 -9.39 -5.72
N GLY A 74 4.39 -10.53 -6.39
CA GLY A 74 5.32 -11.57 -5.97
C GLY A 74 6.79 -11.13 -6.07
N SER A 75 7.09 -10.26 -7.03
CA SER A 75 8.31 -9.47 -7.04
C SER A 75 8.07 -8.18 -6.25
N ALA A 76 8.93 -7.89 -5.26
CA ALA A 76 8.79 -6.65 -4.48
C ALA A 76 8.90 -5.42 -5.41
N ALA A 77 8.02 -4.44 -5.20
CA ALA A 77 7.97 -3.21 -5.98
C ALA A 77 8.55 -2.03 -5.21
N PHE A 78 9.14 -1.06 -5.91
CA PHE A 78 9.66 0.15 -5.28
C PHE A 78 8.57 0.98 -4.61
N LEU A 79 7.44 1.18 -5.31
CA LEU A 79 6.23 1.86 -4.83
C LEU A 79 5.03 0.91 -4.85
N LEU A 80 4.38 0.81 -3.70
CA LEU A 80 3.08 0.19 -3.51
C LEU A 80 2.10 1.24 -2.95
N ASP A 81 1.10 1.63 -3.75
CA ASP A 81 0.05 2.56 -3.33
C ASP A 81 -1.34 1.90 -3.42
N TYR A 82 -1.91 1.61 -2.25
CA TYR A 82 -3.26 1.06 -2.09
C TYR A 82 -4.21 2.06 -1.44
N SER A 83 -3.78 3.32 -1.27
CA SER A 83 -4.51 4.31 -0.49
C SER A 83 -5.87 4.67 -1.09
N ASN A 84 -6.81 5.14 -0.26
CA ASN A 84 -8.14 5.57 -0.68
C ASN A 84 -8.92 4.45 -1.39
N ASN A 85 -9.15 3.36 -0.67
CA ASN A 85 -9.95 2.21 -1.08
C ASN A 85 -10.79 1.73 0.11
N MET A 86 -11.35 0.53 0.04
CA MET A 86 -12.12 -0.12 1.11
C MET A 86 -11.48 -1.47 1.51
N PHE A 87 -10.16 -1.62 1.36
CA PHE A 87 -9.45 -2.83 1.78
C PHE A 87 -9.60 -3.05 3.29
N SER A 88 -9.74 -4.30 3.71
CA SER A 88 -10.05 -4.67 5.10
C SER A 88 -8.96 -5.48 5.80
N SER A 89 -8.02 -6.05 5.04
CA SER A 89 -6.94 -6.87 5.61
C SER A 89 -5.68 -6.92 4.73
N LEU A 90 -4.58 -7.39 5.36
CA LEU A 90 -3.32 -7.72 4.71
C LEU A 90 -3.10 -9.25 4.70
N LEU A 91 -2.20 -9.74 3.86
CA LEU A 91 -1.69 -11.11 3.97
C LEU A 91 -0.90 -11.27 5.30
N PRO A 92 -1.01 -12.39 6.03
CA PRO A 92 -0.30 -12.57 7.31
C PRO A 92 1.22 -12.40 7.23
N ASN A 93 1.82 -12.75 6.09
CA ASN A 93 3.25 -12.68 5.81
C ASN A 93 3.60 -11.62 4.76
N PHE A 94 2.78 -10.57 4.60
CA PHE A 94 2.95 -9.59 3.51
C PHE A 94 4.34 -8.95 3.43
N THR A 95 5.05 -8.85 4.55
CA THR A 95 6.39 -8.23 4.63
C THR A 95 7.45 -8.95 3.79
N ILE A 96 7.25 -10.23 3.43
CA ILE A 96 8.19 -10.94 2.55
C ILE A 96 8.18 -10.37 1.12
N TYR A 97 7.11 -9.68 0.74
CA TYR A 97 6.94 -9.03 -0.57
C TYR A 97 7.39 -7.57 -0.57
N LEU A 98 8.03 -7.10 0.51
CA LEU A 98 8.48 -5.72 0.67
C LEU A 98 10.01 -5.58 0.57
N SER A 99 10.73 -6.62 0.15
CA SER A 99 12.20 -6.69 0.19
C SER A 99 12.94 -5.59 -0.58
N SER A 100 12.27 -4.95 -1.56
CA SER A 100 12.77 -3.78 -2.31
C SER A 100 11.83 -2.56 -2.22
N THR A 101 10.80 -2.62 -1.37
CA THR A 101 9.80 -1.56 -1.26
C THR A 101 10.30 -0.43 -0.40
N GLN A 102 10.24 0.79 -0.94
CA GLN A 102 10.59 2.02 -0.24
C GLN A 102 9.34 2.81 0.16
N PHE A 103 8.27 2.72 -0.63
CA PHE A 103 7.04 3.47 -0.40
C PHE A 103 5.88 2.51 -0.27
N LEU A 104 5.35 2.38 0.95
CA LEU A 104 4.14 1.62 1.23
C LEU A 104 3.05 2.56 1.74
N LYS A 105 2.01 2.75 0.93
CA LYS A 105 0.88 3.62 1.25
C LYS A 105 -0.41 2.83 1.35
N LEU A 106 -0.99 2.85 2.53
CA LEU A 106 -2.18 2.09 2.91
C LEU A 106 -3.29 3.00 3.46
N SER A 107 -3.06 4.31 3.53
CA SER A 107 -3.99 5.26 4.16
C SER A 107 -5.39 5.25 3.55
N ASN A 108 -6.38 5.64 4.33
CA ASN A 108 -7.79 5.71 3.91
C ASN A 108 -8.31 4.36 3.37
N ASN A 109 -8.30 3.36 4.24
CA ASN A 109 -8.87 2.04 4.02
C ASN A 109 -9.59 1.57 5.31
N ASN A 110 -10.04 0.33 5.36
CA ASN A 110 -10.67 -0.29 6.53
C ASN A 110 -9.80 -1.42 7.12
N ILE A 111 -8.47 -1.34 6.94
CA ILE A 111 -7.55 -2.43 7.29
C ILE A 111 -7.51 -2.59 8.80
N SER A 112 -7.72 -3.81 9.27
CA SER A 112 -7.65 -4.16 10.69
C SER A 112 -6.51 -5.11 11.02
N GLY A 113 -6.17 -5.22 12.31
CA GLY A 113 -5.12 -6.11 12.82
C GLY A 113 -3.89 -5.34 13.30
N HIS A 114 -2.74 -6.00 13.33
CA HIS A 114 -1.47 -5.46 13.83
C HIS A 114 -0.41 -5.52 12.75
N LEU A 115 0.55 -4.59 12.78
CA LEU A 115 1.76 -4.71 11.97
C LEU A 115 2.69 -5.74 12.62
N PRO A 116 3.19 -6.74 11.87
CA PRO A 116 4.16 -7.69 12.39
C PRO A 116 5.52 -7.03 12.58
N ARG A 117 6.34 -7.55 13.50
CA ARG A 117 7.70 -7.02 13.75
C ARG A 117 8.59 -7.06 12.50
N SER A 118 8.37 -8.01 11.59
CA SER A 118 9.12 -8.16 10.33
C SER A 118 9.00 -6.97 9.38
N ILE A 119 8.03 -6.06 9.60
CA ILE A 119 7.96 -4.81 8.81
C ILE A 119 9.20 -3.94 9.03
N CYS A 120 9.84 -4.07 10.18
CA CYS A 120 11.06 -3.34 10.51
C CYS A 120 12.28 -3.81 9.69
N ASP A 121 12.22 -4.99 9.07
CA ASP A 121 13.28 -5.51 8.21
C ASP A 121 13.12 -5.03 6.75
N SER A 122 11.99 -4.41 6.42
CA SER A 122 11.75 -3.85 5.09
C SER A 122 12.47 -2.51 4.94
N PRO A 123 13.06 -2.21 3.75
CA PRO A 123 13.78 -0.96 3.48
C PRO A 123 12.84 0.22 3.21
N LEU A 124 11.76 0.34 3.98
CA LEU A 124 10.75 1.37 3.81
C LEU A 124 11.32 2.74 4.16
N GLU A 125 11.24 3.69 3.24
CA GLU A 125 11.47 5.12 3.51
C GLU A 125 10.17 5.81 3.97
N ILE A 126 9.04 5.42 3.39
CA ILE A 126 7.71 5.95 3.72
C ILE A 126 6.75 4.80 4.05
N LEU A 127 6.14 4.91 5.24
CA LEU A 127 5.04 4.07 5.69
C LEU A 127 3.84 4.96 6.04
N ASP A 128 2.79 4.90 5.21
CA ASP A 128 1.58 5.73 5.34
C ASP A 128 0.37 4.87 5.69
N LEU A 129 -0.12 4.99 6.93
CA LEU A 129 -1.16 4.14 7.53
C LEU A 129 -2.44 4.82 8.04
N PRO A 130 -2.57 6.17 8.16
CA PRO A 130 -3.71 6.79 8.84
C PRO A 130 -5.03 6.45 8.15
N HIS A 131 -6.13 6.66 8.87
CA HIS A 131 -7.48 6.34 8.41
C HIS A 131 -7.61 4.85 8.04
N ASN A 132 -7.33 4.00 9.03
CA ASN A 132 -7.49 2.55 9.02
C ASN A 132 -7.93 2.07 10.41
N ASN A 133 -8.25 0.79 10.55
CA ASN A 133 -8.62 0.17 11.81
C ASN A 133 -7.47 -0.66 12.42
N PHE A 134 -6.22 -0.27 12.17
CA PHE A 134 -5.06 -0.92 12.78
C PHE A 134 -5.10 -0.74 14.31
N SER A 135 -4.60 -1.75 15.01
CA SER A 135 -4.32 -1.61 16.44
C SER A 135 -3.35 -0.45 16.67
N ARG A 136 -3.61 0.34 17.72
CA ARG A 136 -2.82 1.53 18.06
C ARG A 136 -1.36 1.22 18.43
N LEU A 137 -1.01 -0.06 18.59
CA LEU A 137 0.33 -0.50 18.93
C LEU A 137 1.14 -0.76 17.66
N LEU A 138 2.00 0.19 17.32
CA LEU A 138 3.05 0.01 16.31
C LEU A 138 4.23 -0.78 16.89
N PRO A 139 4.90 -1.64 16.10
CA PRO A 139 6.16 -2.26 16.50
C PRO A 139 7.20 -1.21 16.91
N PRO A 140 7.77 -1.26 18.12
CA PRO A 140 8.73 -0.26 18.59
C PRO A 140 9.95 -0.09 17.69
N CYS A 141 10.35 -1.16 16.99
CA CYS A 141 11.47 -1.14 16.04
C CYS A 141 11.27 -0.20 14.85
N LEU A 142 10.04 0.23 14.54
CA LEU A 142 9.81 1.25 13.52
C LEU A 142 10.45 2.60 13.88
N MET A 143 10.60 2.89 15.17
CA MET A 143 11.25 4.11 15.66
C MET A 143 12.78 4.05 15.56
N GLU A 144 13.34 2.84 15.47
CA GLU A 144 14.77 2.56 15.36
C GLU A 144 15.19 2.22 13.92
N ASN A 145 14.23 2.07 13.00
CA ASN A 145 14.50 1.73 11.61
C ASN A 145 15.29 2.86 10.93
N VAL A 146 16.47 2.53 10.42
CA VAL A 146 17.42 3.50 9.84
C VAL A 146 17.01 3.99 8.45
N TYR A 147 16.17 3.24 7.74
CA TYR A 147 15.67 3.57 6.41
C TYR A 147 14.43 4.47 6.48
N LEU A 148 13.58 4.27 7.50
CA LEU A 148 12.32 4.98 7.64
C LEU A 148 12.56 6.47 7.86
N ARG A 149 11.95 7.28 7.00
CA ARG A 149 12.02 8.75 7.04
C ARG A 149 10.68 9.36 7.41
N ILE A 150 9.59 8.76 6.94
CA ILE A 150 8.23 9.24 7.17
C ILE A 150 7.37 8.07 7.64
N LEU A 151 6.76 8.25 8.81
CA LEU A 151 5.78 7.34 9.38
C LEU A 151 4.51 8.14 9.70
N SER A 152 3.42 7.82 9.00
CA SER A 152 2.11 8.41 9.26
C SER A 152 1.18 7.34 9.84
N PHE A 153 0.55 7.61 10.99
CA PHE A 153 -0.35 6.68 11.68
C PHE A 153 -1.38 7.46 12.52
N GLU A 154 -2.57 6.89 12.75
CA GLU A 154 -3.59 7.51 13.61
C GLU A 154 -3.27 7.33 15.09
N GLY A 155 -2.83 8.41 15.73
CA GLY A 155 -2.64 8.47 17.18
C GLY A 155 -2.16 9.85 17.61
N GLU A 156 -3.05 10.62 18.23
CA GLU A 156 -2.63 11.79 18.97
C GLU A 156 -1.66 11.37 20.08
N SER A 157 -0.52 12.06 20.18
CA SER A 157 0.54 11.92 21.21
C SER A 157 1.55 10.78 21.04
N ILE A 158 2.34 10.80 19.96
CA ILE A 158 3.75 10.42 20.16
C ILE A 158 4.36 11.54 21.01
N ARG A 159 4.69 11.25 22.28
CA ARG A 159 5.33 12.20 23.20
C ARG A 159 6.45 12.94 22.46
N ARG A 160 6.46 14.26 22.60
CA ARG A 160 7.40 15.20 21.94
C ARG A 160 8.88 14.84 22.14
N ASP A 161 9.18 13.93 23.05
CA ASP A 161 10.53 13.57 23.46
C ASP A 161 11.13 12.43 22.61
N ALA A 162 10.33 11.71 21.81
CA ALA A 162 10.81 10.68 20.87
C ALA A 162 10.77 11.12 19.39
N CYS A 163 10.32 12.35 19.13
CA CYS A 163 9.70 12.73 17.85
C CYS A 163 10.43 13.86 17.11
N GLN A 164 11.77 13.83 17.01
CA GLN A 164 12.50 14.79 16.17
C GLN A 164 12.62 14.38 14.69
N ARG A 165 12.30 13.12 14.33
CA ARG A 165 12.61 12.59 12.98
C ARG A 165 11.41 12.43 12.03
N PHE A 166 10.16 12.42 12.53
CA PHE A 166 9.00 11.89 11.77
C PHE A 166 7.77 12.82 11.62
N MET A 167 7.83 14.13 11.90
CA MET A 167 6.60 14.96 11.87
C MET A 167 6.13 15.34 10.46
N VAL A 168 4.99 14.80 10.03
CA VAL A 168 3.98 15.51 9.20
C VAL A 168 2.60 15.23 9.79
N GLY A 169 2.04 16.20 10.53
CA GLY A 169 0.68 16.13 11.07
C GLY A 169 -0.24 17.05 10.28
N THR A 170 -1.34 16.54 9.74
CA THR A 170 -2.46 17.35 9.23
C THR A 170 -3.29 17.81 10.41
N ALA A 171 -3.15 19.09 10.78
CA ALA A 171 -4.02 19.73 11.76
C ALA A 171 -5.39 20.01 11.12
N THR A 172 -6.41 19.24 11.46
CA THR A 172 -7.80 19.67 11.26
C THR A 172 -8.17 20.64 12.39
N ARG A 173 -8.08 21.95 12.11
CA ARG A 173 -8.67 22.98 12.97
C ARG A 173 -10.20 22.87 12.89
N GLY A 174 -10.82 22.52 14.01
CA GLY A 174 -12.23 22.84 14.24
C GLY A 174 -12.40 24.34 14.41
N TYR A 175 -13.37 24.92 13.70
CA TYR A 175 -13.93 26.23 14.00
C TYR A 175 -15.08 26.04 15.00
N PRO A 176 -15.16 26.80 16.10
CA PRO A 176 -16.42 27.04 16.78
C PRO A 176 -17.12 28.27 16.20
N GLU A 177 -18.44 28.17 16.03
CA GLU A 177 -19.37 29.31 15.93
C GLU A 177 -19.45 30.07 17.26
#